data_AF-A0A928XB92-F1
#
_entry.id   AF-A0A928XB92-F1
#
_cell.length_a   1.000
_cell.length_b   1.000
_cell.length_c   1.000
_cell.angle_alpha   90.00
_cell.angle_beta   90.00
_cell.angle_gamma   90.00
#
_symmetry.space_group_name_H-M   'P 1'
#
loop_
_entity.id
_entity.type
_entity.pdbx_description
1 polymer ?
#
loop_
_entity_poly.entity_id
_entity_poly.type
_entity_poly.pdbx_seq_one_letter_code
_entity_poly.pdbx_strand_id
1 'polypeptide(L)'
;MDRACAARLASSFMTVAHRGEELVTRFYALLFARHPELRPLFPASLHERKNAMLASLVRLAKSLHAVPADGRPDSAFAETPLLFGVGIEGKEAACDVFVELLGSISGASWTPPLAQDWRELVMRLDEDGAQVYAESGRDGYSGLSWA
;
A
#
# COMPACT_ATOMS: atom_id res chain seq x y z
N MET A 1 -15.01 -3.36 6.26
CA MET A 1 -14.83 -1.88 6.27
C MET A 1 -16.20 -1.26 6.07
N ASP A 2 -16.69 -0.46 7.01
CA ASP A 2 -17.96 0.28 6.84
C ASP A 2 -17.75 1.55 5.98
N ARG A 3 -18.86 2.16 5.53
CA ARG A 3 -18.84 3.36 4.66
C ARG A 3 -18.19 4.57 5.33
N ALA A 4 -18.38 4.74 6.64
CA ALA A 4 -17.83 5.89 7.35
C ALA A 4 -16.30 5.79 7.44
N CYS A 5 -15.77 4.59 7.68
CA CYS A 5 -14.34 4.28 7.60
C CYS A 5 -13.80 4.55 6.20
N ALA A 6 -14.44 4.02 5.15
CA ALA A 6 -14.03 4.26 3.77
C ALA A 6 -13.99 5.75 3.40
N ALA A 7 -15.00 6.53 3.80
CA ALA A 7 -15.05 7.96 3.55
C ALA A 7 -13.94 8.74 4.27
N ARG A 8 -13.63 8.38 5.53
CA ARG A 8 -12.50 8.98 6.27
C ARG A 8 -11.16 8.66 5.61
N LEU A 9 -10.95 7.40 5.23
CA LEU A 9 -9.76 6.96 4.51
C LEU A 9 -9.61 7.68 3.17
N ALA A 10 -10.69 7.79 2.38
CA ALA A 10 -10.69 8.53 1.12
C ALA A 10 -10.31 10.00 1.32
N SER A 11 -10.95 10.67 2.28
CA SER A 11 -10.68 12.08 2.59
C SER A 11 -9.24 12.31 3.05
N SER A 12 -8.72 11.42 3.91
CA SER A 12 -7.31 11.41 4.30
C SER A 12 -6.39 11.24 3.09
N PHE A 13 -6.69 10.29 2.20
CA PHE A 13 -5.83 10.01 1.05
C PHE A 13 -5.77 11.17 0.06
N MET A 14 -6.86 11.92 -0.14
CA MET A 14 -6.87 13.11 -1.00
C MET A 14 -5.83 14.15 -0.57
N THR A 15 -5.51 14.24 0.73
CA THR A 15 -4.47 15.16 1.24
C THR A 15 -3.06 14.77 0.81
N VAL A 16 -2.83 13.50 0.47
CA VAL A 16 -1.51 12.98 0.08
C VAL A 16 -1.42 12.63 -1.41
N ALA A 17 -2.56 12.49 -2.10
CA ALA A 17 -2.65 11.98 -3.47
C ALA A 17 -1.84 12.82 -4.48
N HIS A 18 -1.84 14.15 -4.35
CA HIS A 18 -1.06 15.07 -5.20
C HIS A 18 0.46 14.96 -4.97
N ARG A 19 0.89 14.27 -3.91
CA ARG A 19 2.29 14.03 -3.53
C ARG A 19 2.66 12.55 -3.64
N GLY A 20 1.94 11.78 -4.45
CA GLY A 20 2.15 10.33 -4.58
C GLY A 20 3.60 9.95 -4.89
N GLU A 21 4.24 10.63 -5.84
CA GLU A 21 5.65 10.34 -6.20
C GLU A 21 6.62 10.59 -5.06
N GLU A 22 6.38 11.67 -4.30
CA GLU A 22 7.14 12.02 -3.12
C GLU A 22 6.93 10.98 -2.01
N LEU A 23 5.68 10.59 -1.75
CA LEU A 23 5.32 9.55 -0.78
C LEU A 23 6.05 8.25 -1.09
N VAL A 24 5.97 7.76 -2.33
CA VAL A 24 6.61 6.49 -2.75
C VAL A 24 8.14 6.58 -2.69
N THR A 25 8.72 7.73 -3.05
CA THR A 25 10.17 7.90 -2.95
C THR A 25 10.64 7.93 -1.50
N ARG A 26 9.95 8.66 -0.62
CA ARG A 26 10.24 8.70 0.82
C ARG A 26 10.02 7.35 1.48
N PHE A 27 9.01 6.58 1.03
CA PHE A 27 8.72 5.23 1.51
C PHE A 27 9.93 4.32 1.36
N TYR A 28 10.47 4.14 0.15
CA TYR A 28 11.61 3.25 -0.04
C TYR A 28 12.88 3.75 0.66
N ALA A 29 13.10 5.07 0.70
CA ALA A 29 14.23 5.64 1.43
C ALA A 29 14.14 5.32 2.94
N LEU A 30 12.97 5.52 3.55
CA LEU A 30 12.77 5.27 4.98
C LEU A 30 12.74 3.78 5.30
N LEU A 31 12.14 2.96 4.44
CA LEU A 31 12.11 1.51 4.57
C LEU A 31 13.52 0.95 4.66
N PHE A 32 14.40 1.26 3.71
CA PHE A 32 15.76 0.71 3.72
C PHE A 32 16.69 1.37 4.75
N ALA A 33 16.38 2.59 5.20
CA ALA A 33 17.11 3.20 6.31
C ALA A 33 16.84 2.48 7.64
N ARG A 34 15.62 1.98 7.86
CA ARG A 34 15.21 1.30 9.10
C ARG A 34 15.34 -0.21 9.05
N HIS A 35 15.12 -0.77 7.87
CA HIS A 35 15.10 -2.20 7.59
C HIS A 35 16.06 -2.51 6.44
N PRO A 36 17.38 -2.30 6.63
CA PRO A 36 18.39 -2.56 5.60
C PRO A 36 18.37 -4.02 5.11
N GLU A 37 17.92 -4.96 5.95
CA GLU A 37 17.73 -6.38 5.63
C GLU A 37 16.72 -6.62 4.50
N LEU A 38 15.80 -5.68 4.23
CA LEU A 38 14.83 -5.79 3.15
C LEU A 38 15.39 -5.38 1.80
N ARG A 39 16.49 -4.59 1.76
CA ARG A 39 17.06 -4.08 0.50
C ARG A 39 17.43 -5.17 -0.52
N PRO A 40 18.00 -6.33 -0.13
CA PRO A 40 18.32 -7.43 -1.04
C PRO A 40 17.10 -8.05 -1.73
N LEU A 41 15.89 -7.90 -1.17
CA LEU A 41 14.65 -8.38 -1.77
C LEU A 41 14.21 -7.52 -2.97
N PHE A 42 14.82 -6.34 -3.13
CA PHE A 42 14.50 -5.41 -4.19
C PHE A 42 15.63 -5.31 -5.21
N PRO A 43 15.29 -4.99 -6.47
CA PRO A 43 16.31 -4.69 -7.46
C PRO A 43 17.23 -3.53 -7.16
N ALA A 44 18.33 -3.46 -7.92
CA ALA A 44 19.21 -2.30 -7.98
C ALA A 44 18.41 -1.02 -8.32
N SER A 45 17.57 -1.06 -9.36
CA SER A 45 16.68 0.04 -9.74
C SER A 45 15.28 -0.14 -9.18
N LEU A 46 14.75 0.86 -8.49
CA LEU A 46 13.39 0.84 -7.94
C LEU A 46 12.36 1.46 -8.89
N HIS A 47 12.73 1.87 -10.10
CA HIS A 47 11.85 2.66 -10.97
C HIS A 47 10.49 1.98 -11.20
N GLU A 48 10.50 0.73 -11.65
CA GLU A 48 9.27 -0.02 -11.90
C GLU A 48 8.49 -0.32 -10.62
N ARG A 49 9.20 -0.60 -9.52
CA ARG A 49 8.59 -0.85 -8.22
C ARG A 49 7.87 0.39 -7.68
N LYS A 50 8.45 1.58 -7.85
CA LYS A 50 7.82 2.86 -7.52
C LYS A 50 6.59 3.12 -8.39
N ASN A 51 6.69 2.88 -9.70
CA ASN A 51 5.56 3.04 -10.63
C ASN A 51 4.40 2.08 -10.29
N ALA A 52 4.71 0.84 -9.95
CA ALA A 52 3.71 -0.15 -9.53
C ALA A 52 3.01 0.28 -8.24
N MET A 53 3.75 0.74 -7.24
CA MET A 53 3.18 1.27 -5.99
C MET A 53 2.29 2.48 -6.24
N LEU A 54 2.73 3.43 -7.08
CA LEU A 54 1.91 4.58 -7.49
C LEU A 54 0.60 4.16 -8.15
N ALA A 55 0.65 3.20 -9.08
CA ALA A 55 -0.53 2.69 -9.75
C ALA A 55 -1.50 2.02 -8.75
N SER A 56 -0.99 1.25 -7.78
CA SER A 56 -1.81 0.66 -6.72
C SER A 56 -2.43 1.71 -5.80
N LEU A 57 -1.71 2.77 -5.46
CA LEU A 57 -2.24 3.90 -4.69
C LEU A 57 -3.36 4.65 -5.45
N VAL A 58 -3.21 4.86 -6.76
CA VAL A 58 -4.27 5.46 -7.59
C VAL A 58 -5.51 4.56 -7.65
N ARG A 59 -5.34 3.24 -7.78
CA ARG A 59 -6.46 2.28 -7.70
C ARG A 59 -7.12 2.35 -6.34
N LEU A 60 -6.35 2.32 -5.25
CA LEU A 60 -6.86 2.41 -3.89
C LEU A 60 -7.72 3.66 -3.67
N ALA A 61 -7.26 4.82 -4.14
CA ALA A 61 -8.01 6.06 -4.06
C ALA A 61 -9.38 5.93 -4.75
N LYS A 62 -9.40 5.42 -5.98
CA LYS A 62 -10.64 5.20 -6.74
C LYS A 62 -11.58 4.25 -6.02
N SER A 63 -11.05 3.14 -5.48
CA SER A 63 -11.85 2.14 -4.79
C SER A 63 -12.44 2.68 -3.48
N LEU A 64 -11.68 3.47 -2.72
CA LEU A 64 -12.18 4.14 -1.51
C LEU A 64 -13.32 5.14 -1.81
N HIS A 65 -13.30 5.78 -2.98
CA HIS A 65 -14.40 6.66 -3.44
C HIS A 65 -15.63 5.90 -3.94
N ALA A 66 -15.46 4.64 -4.39
CA ALA A 66 -16.51 3.85 -5.03
C ALA A 66 -17.23 2.86 -4.09
N VAL A 67 -16.97 2.90 -2.77
CA VAL A 67 -17.50 1.90 -1.83
C VAL A 67 -19.05 1.85 -1.88
N PRO A 68 -19.64 0.72 -2.31
CA PRO A 68 -21.08 0.57 -2.47
C PRO A 68 -21.81 0.62 -1.11
N ALA A 69 -23.13 0.82 -1.16
CA ALA A 69 -23.97 1.00 0.03
C ALA A 69 -23.96 -0.21 0.99
N ASP A 70 -23.62 -1.40 0.51
CA ASP A 70 -23.54 -2.64 1.28
C ASP A 70 -22.16 -2.88 1.91
N GLY A 71 -21.18 -1.98 1.69
CA GLY A 71 -19.86 -2.04 2.30
C GLY A 71 -18.97 -3.19 1.82
N ARG A 72 -19.39 -3.92 0.78
CA ARG A 72 -18.55 -4.96 0.18
C ARG A 72 -17.49 -4.31 -0.70
N PRO A 73 -16.22 -4.74 -0.60
CA PRO A 73 -15.19 -4.29 -1.54
C PRO A 73 -15.61 -4.70 -2.96
N ASP A 74 -15.62 -3.73 -3.88
CA ASP A 74 -15.78 -4.00 -5.31
C ASP A 74 -14.62 -4.92 -5.78
N SER A 75 -14.79 -5.72 -6.82
CA SER A 75 -13.76 -6.64 -7.32
C SER A 75 -12.43 -5.91 -7.63
N ALA A 76 -12.49 -4.62 -7.96
CA ALA A 76 -11.34 -3.74 -8.11
C ALA A 76 -10.44 -3.64 -6.86
N PHE A 77 -10.97 -3.88 -5.65
CA PHE A 77 -10.17 -3.99 -4.42
C PHE A 77 -9.36 -5.29 -4.40
N ALA A 78 -9.96 -6.43 -4.77
CA ALA A 78 -9.32 -7.74 -4.73
C ALA A 78 -8.22 -7.89 -5.80
N GLU A 79 -8.34 -7.19 -6.92
CA GLU A 79 -7.35 -7.24 -8.02
C GLU A 79 -6.16 -6.28 -7.83
N THR A 80 -6.06 -5.61 -6.67
CA THR A 80 -4.94 -4.69 -6.43
C THR A 80 -3.64 -5.48 -6.21
N PRO A 81 -2.60 -5.28 -7.05
CA PRO A 81 -1.30 -5.90 -6.82
C PRO A 81 -0.71 -5.47 -5.48
N LEU A 82 0.11 -6.35 -4.87
CA LEU A 82 0.90 -6.11 -3.67
C LEU A 82 1.35 -4.65 -3.56
N LEU A 83 0.96 -3.99 -2.48
CA LEU A 83 1.17 -2.55 -2.33
C LEU A 83 2.65 -2.23 -2.14
N PHE A 84 3.33 -3.06 -1.34
CA PHE A 84 4.73 -2.84 -0.95
C PHE A 84 5.71 -3.68 -1.76
N GLY A 85 5.24 -4.80 -2.33
CA GLY A 85 6.11 -5.75 -3.00
C GLY A 85 7.14 -6.40 -2.07
N VAL A 86 6.87 -6.42 -0.77
CA VAL A 86 7.63 -7.18 0.23
C VAL A 86 6.92 -8.51 0.48
N GLY A 87 7.69 -9.56 0.71
CA GLY A 87 7.13 -10.83 1.21
C GLY A 87 6.51 -10.69 2.59
N ILE A 88 5.91 -11.79 3.05
CA ILE A 88 5.36 -11.91 4.40
C ILE A 88 6.39 -11.47 5.46
N GLU A 89 7.68 -11.69 5.22
CA GLU A 89 8.79 -11.33 6.09
C GLU A 89 8.92 -9.82 6.35
N GLY A 90 8.50 -8.97 5.40
CA GLY A 90 8.68 -7.52 5.48
C GLY A 90 7.39 -6.70 5.58
N LYS A 91 6.21 -7.36 5.55
CA LYS A 91 4.92 -6.67 5.41
C LYS A 91 4.60 -5.73 6.56
N GLU A 92 4.93 -6.12 7.80
CA GLU A 92 4.67 -5.30 9.00
C GLU A 92 5.55 -4.05 9.02
N ALA A 93 6.86 -4.23 8.76
CA ALA A 93 7.81 -3.12 8.64
C ALA A 93 7.42 -2.12 7.54
N ALA A 94 7.01 -2.64 6.37
CA ALA A 94 6.52 -1.81 5.27
C ALA A 94 5.23 -1.07 5.65
N CYS A 95 4.27 -1.74 6.29
CA CYS A 95 3.03 -1.14 6.76
C CYS A 95 3.31 0.02 7.73
N ASP A 96 4.18 -0.18 8.73
CA ASP A 96 4.50 0.86 9.70
C ASP A 96 5.17 2.08 9.07
N VAL A 97 6.14 1.86 8.17
CA VAL A 97 6.81 2.96 7.43
C VAL A 97 5.80 3.73 6.57
N PHE A 98 4.89 3.02 5.90
CA PHE A 98 3.89 3.65 5.05
C PHE A 98 2.90 4.51 5.86
N VAL A 99 2.36 3.95 6.94
CA VAL A 99 1.39 4.64 7.81
C VAL A 99 2.02 5.84 8.53
N GLU A 100 3.29 5.74 8.93
CA GLU A 100 4.02 6.88 9.46
C GLU A 100 4.16 8.00 8.44
N LEU A 101 4.52 7.68 7.20
CA LEU A 101 4.67 8.68 6.14
C LEU A 101 3.34 9.35 5.79
N LEU A 102 2.24 8.58 5.75
CA LEU A 102 0.92 9.16 5.60
C LEU A 102 0.63 10.18 6.72
N GLY A 103 0.92 9.83 7.97
CA GLY A 103 0.75 10.75 9.10
C GLY A 103 1.64 11.99 9.03
N SER A 104 2.91 11.82 8.64
CA SER A 104 3.84 12.94 8.46
C SER A 104 3.39 13.90 7.35
N ILE A 105 2.80 13.39 6.27
CA ILE A 105 2.34 14.20 5.13
C ILE A 105 0.98 14.84 5.44
N SER A 106 0.05 14.13 6.07
CA SER A 106 -1.28 14.62 6.43
C SER A 106 -1.26 15.64 7.59
N GLY A 107 -0.25 15.63 8.45
CA GLY A 107 -0.06 16.63 9.49
C GLY A 107 -1.21 16.67 10.51
N ALA A 108 -1.77 17.86 10.75
CA ALA A 108 -2.77 18.09 11.80
C ALA A 108 -4.11 17.34 11.63
N SER A 109 -4.41 16.82 10.43
CA SER A 109 -5.60 16.00 10.17
C SER A 109 -5.41 14.53 10.55
N TRP A 110 -4.18 14.11 10.85
CA TRP A 110 -3.86 12.74 11.21
C TRP A 110 -4.27 12.42 12.65
N THR A 111 -4.86 11.24 12.86
CA THR A 111 -5.31 10.80 14.19
C THR A 111 -4.97 9.34 14.42
N PRO A 112 -4.87 8.87 15.69
CA PRO A 112 -4.60 7.47 15.98
C PRO A 112 -5.64 6.48 15.40
N PRO A 113 -6.96 6.76 15.45
CA PRO A 113 -7.95 5.88 14.80
C PRO A 113 -7.76 5.80 13.30
N LEU A 114 -7.44 6.92 12.64
CA LEU A 114 -7.17 6.95 11.21
C LEU A 114 -5.92 6.14 10.84
N ALA A 115 -4.87 6.19 11.67
CA ALA A 115 -3.68 5.37 11.48
C ALA A 115 -4.01 3.87 11.57
N GLN A 116 -4.90 3.47 12.48
CA GLN A 116 -5.35 2.09 12.61
C GLN A 116 -6.18 1.65 11.39
N ASP A 117 -7.13 2.48 10.95
CA ASP A 117 -7.91 2.22 9.73
C ASP A 117 -6.98 1.99 8.52
N TRP A 118 -5.91 2.79 8.40
CA TRP A 118 -4.91 2.65 7.34
C TRP A 118 -4.12 1.35 7.46
N ARG A 119 -3.65 0.97 8.65
CA ARG A 119 -2.91 -0.29 8.86
C ARG A 119 -3.74 -1.50 8.43
N GLU A 120 -4.99 -1.57 8.89
CA GLU A 120 -5.89 -2.68 8.57
C GLU A 120 -6.15 -2.76 7.06
N LEU A 121 -6.37 -1.61 6.42
CA LEU A 121 -6.59 -1.55 4.98
C LEU A 121 -5.38 -2.05 4.18
N VAL A 122 -4.18 -1.54 4.46
CA VAL A 122 -3.00 -1.88 3.65
C VAL A 122 -2.53 -3.30 3.88
N MET A 123 -2.63 -3.82 5.11
CA MET A 123 -2.31 -5.22 5.40
C MET A 123 -3.24 -6.17 4.64
N ARG A 124 -4.54 -5.85 4.61
CA ARG A 124 -5.51 -6.63 3.83
C ARG A 124 -5.25 -6.57 2.33
N LEU A 125 -4.92 -5.41 1.79
CA LEU A 125 -4.59 -5.26 0.35
C LEU A 125 -3.36 -6.09 -0.04
N ASP A 126 -2.35 -6.13 0.84
CA ASP A 126 -1.15 -6.90 0.59
C ASP A 126 -1.43 -8.41 0.67
N GLU A 127 -2.32 -8.84 1.58
CA GLU A 127 -2.77 -10.23 1.68
C GLU A 127 -3.60 -10.67 0.45
N ASP A 128 -4.59 -9.87 0.04
CA ASP A 128 -5.42 -10.14 -1.14
C ASP A 128 -4.55 -10.20 -2.42
N GLY A 129 -3.61 -9.25 -2.56
CA GLY A 129 -2.68 -9.20 -3.68
C GLY A 129 -1.71 -10.39 -3.71
N ALA A 130 -1.26 -10.88 -2.54
CA ALA A 130 -0.45 -12.09 -2.43
C ALA A 130 -1.22 -13.33 -2.88
N GLN A 131 -2.52 -13.41 -2.55
CA GLN A 131 -3.35 -14.55 -2.91
C GLN A 131 -3.63 -14.60 -4.42
N VAL A 132 -3.98 -13.48 -5.05
CA VAL A 132 -4.14 -13.40 -6.52
C VAL A 132 -2.85 -13.79 -7.24
N TYR A 133 -1.69 -13.41 -6.69
CA TYR A 133 -0.39 -13.81 -7.24
C TYR A 133 -0.15 -15.32 -7.11
N ALA A 134 -0.41 -15.90 -5.94
CA ALA A 134 -0.27 -17.34 -5.71
C ALA A 134 -1.18 -18.16 -6.65
N GLU A 135 -2.40 -17.70 -6.88
CA GLU A 135 -3.38 -18.32 -7.79
C GLU A 135 -2.97 -18.16 -9.27
N SER A 136 -2.16 -17.15 -9.61
CA SER A 136 -1.67 -16.93 -10.98
C SER A 136 -0.59 -17.92 -11.44
N GLY A 137 -0.13 -18.82 -10.57
CA GLY A 137 0.84 -19.88 -10.90
C GLY A 137 2.25 -19.37 -11.23
N ARG A 138 2.59 -18.13 -10.85
CA ARG A 138 3.97 -17.64 -10.90
C ARG A 138 4.71 -18.14 -9.65
N ASP A 139 5.67 -19.04 -9.85
CA ASP A 139 6.46 -19.63 -8.77
C ASP A 139 7.13 -18.57 -7.90
N GLY A 140 6.80 -18.60 -6.60
CA GLY A 140 7.66 -18.16 -5.50
C GLY A 140 8.00 -16.66 -5.40
N TYR A 141 7.85 -16.12 -4.18
CA TYR A 141 8.35 -14.80 -3.78
C TYR A 141 9.87 -14.58 -4.03
N SER A 142 10.61 -15.65 -4.31
CA SER A 142 12.04 -15.69 -4.62
C SER A 142 12.39 -15.37 -6.08
N GLY A 143 11.40 -15.13 -6.96
CA GLY A 143 11.59 -15.03 -8.41
C GLY A 143 11.22 -13.70 -9.08
N LEU A 144 11.03 -12.60 -8.35
CA LEU A 144 10.65 -11.31 -8.96
C LEU A 144 11.84 -10.60 -9.65
N SER A 145 12.31 -11.18 -10.76
CA SER A 145 12.89 -10.42 -11.86
C SER A 145 11.76 -9.67 -12.57
N TRP A 146 11.65 -8.37 -12.31
CA TRP A 146 10.75 -7.43 -12.99
C TRP A 146 11.34 -7.09 -14.36
N ALA A 147 11.33 -8.05 -15.29
CA ALA A 147 11.60 -7.76 -16.70
C ALA A 147 10.28 -7.50 -17.43
#